data_AF-A0A5C3NIK0-F1
#
_entry.id   AF-A0A5C3NIK0-F1
#
_cell.length_a   1.000
_cell.length_b   1.000
_cell.length_c   1.000
_cell.angle_alpha   90.00
_cell.angle_beta   90.00
_cell.angle_gamma   90.00
#
_symmetry.space_group_name_H-M   'P 1'
#
loop_
_entity.id
_entity.type
_entity.pdbx_description
1 polymer ?
#
loop_
_entity_poly.entity_id
_entity_poly.type
_entity_poly.pdbx_seq_one_letter_code
_entity_poly.pdbx_strand_id
1 'polypeptide(L)' 'MVHILSECQSPGQEVIWQLTKTLWQKCNLFWFQTTIGLILASPSAVFLTTDGYKKLGNDRLFRILMTKSAQLI' A
#
# COMPACT_ATOMS: atom_id res chain seq x y z
N MET A 1 -3.34 15.81 -9.26
CA MET A 1 -2.96 14.38 -9.17
C MET A 1 -2.83 13.91 -7.73
N VAL A 2 -2.07 14.60 -6.86
CA VAL A 2 -2.00 14.30 -5.40
C VAL A 2 -3.39 14.16 -4.78
N HIS A 3 -4.28 15.10 -5.14
CA HIS A 3 -5.64 15.10 -4.64
C HIS A 3 -6.40 13.81 -4.98
N ILE A 4 -6.39 13.33 -6.23
CA ILE A 4 -7.23 12.18 -6.66
C ILE A 4 -6.80 10.87 -5.99
N LEU A 5 -5.49 10.65 -5.79
CA LEU A 5 -4.98 9.37 -5.29
C LEU A 5 -4.96 9.27 -3.76
N SER A 6 -4.76 10.39 -3.05
CA SER A 6 -4.62 10.38 -1.58
C SER A 6 -5.57 11.31 -0.82
N GLU A 7 -6.17 12.33 -1.43
CA GLU A 7 -6.88 13.40 -0.68
C GLU A 7 -8.31 13.67 -1.16
N CYS A 8 -8.79 12.95 -2.19
CA CYS A 8 -10.10 13.13 -2.76
C CYS A 8 -11.13 12.41 -1.89
N GLN A 9 -12.28 13.05 -1.68
CA GLN A 9 -13.40 12.45 -0.97
C GLN A 9 -14.31 11.69 -1.94
N SER A 10 -13.71 10.86 -2.80
CA SER A 10 -14.46 9.97 -3.67
C SER A 10 -14.73 8.65 -2.95
N PRO A 11 -15.99 8.19 -2.86
CA PRO A 11 -16.31 6.94 -2.18
C PRO A 11 -15.60 5.72 -2.80
N GLY A 12 -15.34 5.74 -4.11
CA GLY A 12 -14.59 4.66 -4.78
C GLY A 12 -13.14 4.57 -4.30
N GLN A 13 -12.47 5.71 -4.10
CA GLN A 13 -11.10 5.75 -3.59
C GLN A 13 -11.01 5.21 -2.17
N GLU A 14 -11.93 5.62 -1.30
CA GLU A 14 -11.98 5.14 0.09
C GLU A 14 -12.18 3.62 0.13
N VAL A 15 -13.12 3.09 -0.65
CA VAL A 15 -13.37 1.64 -0.74
C VAL A 15 -12.12 0.90 -1.19
N ILE A 16 -11.43 1.38 -2.23
CA ILE A 16 -10.22 0.75 -2.73
C ILE A 16 -9.14 0.73 -1.64
N TRP A 17 -8.87 1.86 -0.97
CA TRP A 17 -7.86 1.90 0.09
C TRP A 17 -8.21 1.05 1.31
N GLN A 18 -9.49 0.96 1.68
CA GLN A 18 -9.94 0.06 2.74
C GLN A 18 -9.75 -1.41 2.37
N LEU A 19 -10.01 -1.79 1.12
CA LEU A 19 -9.75 -3.15 0.63
C LEU A 19 -8.25 -3.46 0.61
N THR A 20 -7.42 -2.52 0.14
CA THR A 20 -5.95 -2.65 0.16
C THR A 20 -5.44 -2.86 1.58
N LYS A 21 -5.93 -2.06 2.54
CA LYS A 21 -5.61 -2.18 3.96
C LYS A 21 -6.02 -3.54 4.52
N THR A 22 -7.24 -3.97 4.22
CA THR A 22 -7.76 -5.27 4.68
C THR A 22 -6.92 -6.43 4.16
N LEU A 23 -6.51 -6.39 2.89
CA LEU A 23 -5.64 -7.41 2.30
C LEU A 23 -4.24 -7.42 2.92
N TRP A 24 -3.67 -6.24 3.17
CA TRP A 24 -2.36 -6.12 3.83
C TRP A 24 -2.37 -6.62 5.26
N GLN A 25 -3.43 -6.32 6.02
CA GLN A 25 -3.56 -6.73 7.42
C GLN A 25 -3.70 -8.24 7.61
N LYS A 26 -4.16 -8.99 6.58
CA LYS A 26 -4.13 -10.47 6.62
C LYS A 26 -2.72 -11.04 6.75
N CYS A 27 -1.68 -10.26 6.42
CA CYS A 27 -0.29 -10.63 6.61
C CYS A 27 0.27 -10.26 8.01
N ASN A 28 -0.59 -9.80 8.94
CA ASN A 28 -0.20 -9.32 10.28
C ASN A 28 0.81 -8.17 10.25
N LEU A 29 0.70 -7.28 9.26
CA LEU A 29 1.59 -6.12 9.10
C LEU A 29 0.86 -4.83 9.44
N PHE A 30 1.57 -3.88 10.05
CA PHE A 30 1.04 -2.55 10.32
C PHE A 30 0.69 -1.83 9.02
N TRP A 31 -0.41 -1.09 9.05
CA TRP A 31 -0.84 -0.26 7.94
C TRP A 31 -0.25 1.14 8.09
N PHE A 32 0.29 1.66 6.98
CA PHE A 32 0.82 3.02 6.91
C PHE A 32 -0.25 3.94 6.33
N GLN A 33 -0.23 5.22 6.73
CA GLN A 33 -1.09 6.20 6.09
C GLN A 33 -0.73 6.31 4.60
N THR A 34 -1.72 6.14 3.74
CA THR A 34 -1.53 6.21 2.29
C THR A 34 -1.24 7.66 1.88
N THR A 35 0.00 7.92 1.50
CA THR A 35 0.42 9.20 0.91
C THR A 35 0.94 8.95 -0.50
N ILE A 36 0.93 9.97 -1.36
CA ILE A 36 1.47 9.81 -2.71
C ILE A 36 2.96 9.42 -2.70
N GLY A 37 3.73 9.92 -1.73
CA GLY A 37 5.12 9.52 -1.52
C GLY A 37 5.24 8.02 -1.23
N LEU A 38 4.36 7.47 -0.40
CA LEU A 38 4.34 6.03 -0.11
C LEU A 38 3.96 5.21 -1.35
N ILE A 39 3.00 5.68 -2.15
CA ILE A 39 2.61 5.01 -3.40
C ILE A 39 3.79 4.97 -4.38
N LEU A 40 4.47 6.11 -4.57
CA LEU A 40 5.63 6.22 -5.47
C LEU A 40 6.85 5.44 -4.96
N ALA A 41 7.04 5.37 -3.65
CA ALA A 41 8.11 4.60 -3.02
C ALA A 41 7.81 3.09 -2.92
N SER A 42 6.55 2.68 -3.10
CA SER A 42 6.13 1.27 -2.98
C SER A 42 6.93 0.27 -3.82
N PRO A 43 7.44 0.59 -5.04
CA PRO A 43 8.29 -0.30 -5.80
C PRO A 43 9.64 -0.62 -5.14
N SER A 44 10.10 0.26 -4.25
CA SER A 44 11.39 0.19 -3.55
C SER A 44 11.22 -0.14 -2.06
N ALA A 45 10.00 -0.46 -1.61
CA ALA A 45 9.74 -0.80 -0.21
C ALA A 45 10.44 -2.12 0.15
N VAL A 46 11.13 -2.12 1.29
CA VAL A 46 11.82 -3.29 1.85
C VAL A 46 11.28 -3.55 3.25
N PHE A 47 10.72 -4.73 3.46
CA PHE A 47 10.21 -5.21 4.73
C PHE A 47 11.18 -6.23 5.33
N LEU A 48 11.77 -5.86 6.45
CA LEU A 48 12.68 -6.71 7.21
C LEU A 48 11.92 -7.45 8.31
N THR A 49 12.40 -8.63 8.65
CA THR A 49 11.97 -9.39 9.84
C THR A 49 12.67 -8.80 11.08
N THR A 50 12.20 -9.15 12.28
CA THR A 50 12.86 -8.80 13.55
C THR A 50 14.35 -9.19 13.57
N ASP A 51 14.69 -10.25 12.85
CA ASP A 51 16.05 -10.80 12.76
C ASP A 51 16.86 -10.20 11.58
N GLY A 52 16.34 -9.17 10.91
CA GLY A 52 17.02 -8.47 9.81
C GLY A 52 16.93 -9.14 8.43
N TYR A 53 16.34 -10.33 8.32
CA TYR A 53 16.12 -10.99 7.02
C TYR A 53 15.00 -10.34 6.22
N LYS A 54 15.18 -10.20 4.90
CA LYS A 54 14.16 -9.70 3.96
C LYS A 54 12.98 -10.66 3.84
N LYS A 55 11.76 -10.16 4.01
CA LYS A 55 10.54 -10.90 3.65
C LYS A 55 10.15 -10.59 2.21
N LEU A 56 10.81 -11.27 1.26
CA LEU A 56 10.58 -11.07 -0.18
C LEU A 56 9.10 -11.12 -0.60
N GLY A 57 8.29 -11.94 0.07
CA GLY A 57 6.85 -12.03 -0.18
C GLY A 57 6.09 -10.74 0.17
N ASN A 58 6.49 -10.05 1.24
CA ASN A 58 5.84 -8.84 1.71
C ASN A 58 6.18 -7.65 0.80
N ASP A 59 7.45 -7.52 0.39
CA ASP A 59 7.91 -6.49 -0.56
C ASP A 59 7.10 -6.56 -1.86
N ARG A 60 6.98 -7.77 -2.40
CA ARG A 60 6.24 -8.03 -3.63
C ARG A 60 4.75 -7.76 -3.45
N LEU A 61 4.14 -8.24 -2.37
CA LEU A 61 2.73 -8.02 -2.09
C LEU A 61 2.41 -6.54 -1.95
N PHE A 62 3.22 -5.80 -1.18
CA PHE A 62 3.04 -4.36 -0.98
C PHE A 62 3.10 -3.61 -2.29
N ARG A 63 4.11 -3.90 -3.13
CA ARG A 63 4.26 -3.28 -4.44
C ARG A 63 3.03 -3.54 -5.33
N ILE A 64 2.55 -4.78 -5.39
CA ILE A 64 1.37 -5.14 -6.19
C ILE A 64 0.13 -4.40 -5.69
N LEU A 65 -0.12 -4.46 -4.38
CA LEU A 65 -1.28 -3.81 -3.77
C LEU A 65 -1.28 -2.31 -4.02
N MET A 66 -0.17 -1.63 -3.72
CA MET A 66 -0.08 -0.18 -3.85
C MET A 66 -0.22 0.29 -5.31
N THR A 67 0.48 -0.36 -6.25
CA THR A 67 0.43 0.04 -7.67
C THR A 67 -0.91 -0.30 -8.32
N LYS A 68 -1.52 -1.45 -8.01
CA LYS A 68 -2.82 -1.83 -8.58
C LYS A 68 -3.96 -1.02 -8.02
N SER A 69 -3.95 -0.72 -6.72
CA SER A 69 -4.94 0.16 -6.12
C SER A 69 -4.85 1.57 -6.67
N ALA A 70 -3.64 2.12 -6.83
CA ALA A 70 -3.45 3.44 -7.43
C ALA A 70 -3.84 3.49 -8.92
N GLN A 71 -3.73 2.38 -9.66
CA GLN A 71 -4.19 2.30 -11.06
C GLN A 71 -5.73 2.25 -11.16
N LEU A 72 -6.40 1.69 -10.15
CA LEU A 72 -7.85 1.50 -10.13
C LEU A 72 -8.61 2.77 -9.71
N ILE A 73 -7.93 3.70 -9.03
CA ILE A 73 -8.42 5.02 -8.62
C ILE A 73 -8.19 6.03 -9.74
#